data_AF-X1V5S2-F1
#
_entry.id   AF-X1V5S2-F1
#
_cell.length_a   1.000
_cell.length_b   1.000
_cell.length_c   1.000
_cell.angle_alpha   90.00
_cell.angle_beta   90.00
_cell.angle_gamma   90.00
#
_symmetry.space_group_name_H-M   'P 1'
#
loop_
_entity.id
_entity.type
_entity.pdbx_description
1 polymer ?
#
loop_
_entity_poly.entity_id
_entity_poly.type
_entity_poly.pdbx_seq_one_letter_code
_entity_poly.pdbx_strand_id
1 'polypeptide(L)'
;MDRKEILAMEVGKELDTLVTEKVMGHPMPDFIPEDALDLYLAGAPIHCDSWTCVCRYDEGDIPKWVPDPYSTDISAAWPVVQKMGLAVFPLSNGDWACCKASSLYHLA
;
A
#
# COMPACT_ATOMS: atom_id res chain seq x y z
N MET A 1 1.10 14.78 -11.55
CA MET A 1 2.16 13.81 -11.27
C MET A 1 2.60 13.18 -12.58
N ASP A 2 3.89 13.25 -12.90
CA ASP A 2 4.48 12.70 -14.11
C ASP A 2 5.28 11.40 -13.84
N ARG A 3 5.79 10.77 -14.89
CA ARG A 3 6.55 9.52 -14.77
C ARG A 3 7.86 9.67 -14.00
N LYS A 4 8.55 10.81 -14.13
CA LYS A 4 9.84 11.04 -13.45
C LYS A 4 9.63 11.20 -11.96
N GLU A 5 8.58 11.92 -11.57
CA GLU A 5 8.18 12.07 -10.17
C GLU A 5 7.90 10.71 -9.55
N ILE A 6 7.10 9.84 -10.20
CA ILE A 6 6.80 8.48 -9.70
C ILE A 6 8.06 7.64 -9.54
N LEU A 7 8.95 7.65 -10.53
CA LEU A 7 10.19 6.85 -10.49
C LEU A 7 11.19 7.32 -9.43
N ALA A 8 11.08 8.56 -8.98
CA ALA A 8 11.92 9.13 -7.93
C ALA A 8 11.28 9.04 -6.53
N MET A 9 10.07 8.46 -6.41
CA MET A 9 9.43 8.28 -5.10
C MET A 9 10.18 7.23 -4.29
N GLU A 10 10.48 7.60 -3.05
CA GLU A 10 10.95 6.66 -2.05
C GLU A 10 9.79 5.76 -1.57
N VAL A 11 10.15 4.61 -0.99
CA VAL A 11 9.17 3.75 -0.31
C VAL A 11 8.53 4.50 0.87
N GLY A 12 7.26 4.21 1.14
CA GLY A 12 6.52 4.76 2.27
C GLY A 12 5.21 5.44 1.89
N LYS A 13 4.70 6.26 2.82
CA LYS A 13 3.31 6.73 2.86
C LYS A 13 2.83 7.38 1.56
N GLU A 14 3.65 8.19 0.89
CA GLU A 14 3.24 8.87 -0.34
C GLU A 14 3.07 7.88 -1.50
N LEU A 15 4.02 6.94 -1.66
CA LEU A 15 3.94 5.90 -2.67
C LEU A 15 2.78 4.94 -2.38
N ASP A 16 2.59 4.57 -1.12
CA ASP A 16 1.49 3.72 -0.68
C ASP A 16 0.14 4.38 -0.95
N THR A 17 0.01 5.67 -0.66
CA THR A 17 -1.21 6.46 -0.97
C THR A 17 -1.49 6.44 -2.46
N LEU A 18 -0.45 6.63 -3.29
CA LEU A 18 -0.59 6.60 -4.73
C LEU A 18 -1.07 5.23 -5.23
N VAL A 19 -0.51 4.13 -4.70
CA VAL A 19 -0.92 2.77 -5.04
C VAL A 19 -2.38 2.53 -4.61
N THR A 20 -2.74 2.92 -3.38
CA THR A 20 -4.10 2.84 -2.85
C THR A 20 -5.11 3.52 -3.76
N GLU A 21 -4.88 4.78 -4.12
CA GLU A 21 -5.84 5.56 -4.90
C GLU A 21 -5.86 5.20 -6.37
N LYS A 22 -4.70 4.96 -6.99
CA LYS A 22 -4.59 4.85 -8.46
C LYS A 22 -4.56 3.41 -8.96
N VAL A 23 -4.01 2.48 -8.19
CA VAL A 23 -3.96 1.07 -8.58
C VAL A 23 -5.09 0.30 -7.93
N MET A 24 -5.27 0.46 -6.61
CA MET A 24 -6.34 -0.21 -5.89
C MET A 24 -7.69 0.49 -6.12
N GLY A 25 -7.70 1.79 -6.41
CA GLY A 25 -8.93 2.52 -6.71
C GLY A 25 -9.76 2.79 -5.45
N HIS A 26 -9.11 2.78 -4.29
CA HIS A 26 -9.73 2.98 -2.99
C HIS A 26 -9.46 4.43 -2.54
N PRO A 27 -10.43 5.35 -2.66
CA PRO A 27 -10.24 6.73 -2.25
C PRO A 27 -10.06 6.82 -0.73
N MET A 28 -9.31 7.82 -0.25
CA MET A 28 -9.22 8.08 1.19
C MET A 28 -10.61 8.40 1.75
N PRO A 29 -11.04 7.75 2.85
CA PRO A 29 -12.31 8.09 3.48
C PRO A 29 -12.31 9.54 3.96
N ASP A 30 -13.47 10.20 3.83
CA ASP A 30 -13.68 11.61 4.20
C ASP A 30 -14.22 11.80 5.62
N PHE A 31 -14.38 10.70 6.36
CA PHE A 31 -14.87 10.69 7.74
C PHE A 31 -13.83 10.09 8.69
N ILE A 32 -13.90 10.46 9.96
CA ILE A 32 -13.16 9.80 11.04
C ILE A 32 -14.20 9.18 11.98
N PRO A 33 -14.15 7.86 12.23
CA PRO A 33 -15.04 7.21 13.18
C PRO A 33 -14.89 7.80 14.58
N GLU A 34 -16.00 8.02 15.29
CA GLU A 34 -15.99 8.61 16.64
C GLU A 34 -15.16 7.77 17.62
N ASP A 35 -15.29 6.44 17.56
CA ASP A 35 -14.60 5.50 18.45
C ASP A 35 -13.19 5.10 17.94
N ALA A 36 -12.63 5.80 16.94
CA ALA A 36 -11.37 5.41 16.31
C ALA A 36 -10.20 5.33 17.30
N LEU A 37 -10.13 6.28 18.25
CA LEU A 37 -9.09 6.29 19.28
C LEU A 37 -9.24 5.09 20.22
N ASP A 38 -10.43 4.86 20.75
CA ASP A 38 -10.69 3.77 21.70
C ASP A 38 -10.42 2.41 21.07
N LEU A 39 -10.85 2.21 19.82
CA LEU A 39 -10.61 0.97 19.08
C LEU A 39 -9.12 0.76 18.75
N TYR A 40 -8.41 1.83 18.40
CA TYR A 40 -6.96 1.75 18.20
C TYR A 40 -6.22 1.36 19.49
N LEU A 41 -6.56 1.99 20.62
CA LEU A 41 -6.00 1.68 21.94
C LEU A 41 -6.34 0.26 22.40
N ALA A 42 -7.49 -0.28 22.00
CA ALA A 42 -7.89 -1.66 22.24
C ALA A 42 -7.18 -2.68 21.32
N GLY A 43 -6.33 -2.24 20.40
CA GLY A 43 -5.62 -3.11 19.45
C GLY A 43 -6.49 -3.57 18.27
N ALA A 44 -7.60 -2.90 18.00
CA ALA A 44 -8.54 -3.20 16.94
C ALA A 44 -8.72 -1.99 16.01
N PRO A 45 -7.66 -1.56 15.29
CA PRO A 45 -7.74 -0.40 14.41
C PRO A 45 -8.83 -0.58 13.34
N ILE A 46 -9.51 0.51 13.01
CA ILE A 46 -10.55 0.50 11.98
C ILE A 46 -9.88 0.39 10.61
N HIS A 47 -10.34 -0.56 9.81
CA HIS A 47 -9.86 -0.78 8.45
C HIS A 47 -11.00 -0.59 7.46
N CYS A 48 -10.74 0.16 6.40
CA CYS A 48 -11.67 0.48 5.31
C CYS A 48 -10.92 0.35 3.98
N ASP A 49 -11.25 -0.67 3.20
CA ASP A 49 -10.57 -1.03 1.95
C ASP A 49 -9.05 -1.15 2.08
N SER A 50 -8.29 -0.15 1.64
CA SER A 50 -6.82 -0.11 1.71
C SER A 50 -6.30 0.96 2.68
N TRP A 51 -7.16 1.34 3.62
CA TRP A 51 -6.92 2.40 4.59
C TRP A 51 -7.11 1.88 5.99
N THR A 52 -6.16 2.21 6.85
CA THR A 52 -6.24 1.92 8.29
C THR A 52 -6.29 3.22 9.05
N CYS A 53 -7.26 3.37 9.94
CA CYS A 53 -7.35 4.52 10.83
C CYS A 53 -6.43 4.29 12.02
N VAL A 54 -5.42 5.13 12.17
CA VAL A 54 -4.43 5.03 13.24
C VAL A 54 -4.40 6.30 14.07
N CYS A 55 -4.14 6.17 15.36
CA CYS A 55 -3.90 7.29 16.26
C CYS A 55 -2.42 7.29 16.65
N ARG A 56 -1.71 8.36 16.29
CA ARG A 56 -0.28 8.51 16.57
C ARG A 56 -0.07 9.44 17.75
N TYR A 57 0.52 8.91 18.82
CA TYR A 57 0.80 9.64 20.06
C TYR A 57 1.67 10.88 19.83
N ASP A 58 2.67 10.78 18.96
CA ASP A 58 3.58 11.87 18.60
C ASP A 58 2.93 12.95 17.73
N GLU A 59 1.76 12.66 17.15
CA GLU A 59 0.99 13.59 16.32
C GLU A 59 -0.28 14.12 17.03
N GLY A 60 -0.37 13.95 18.35
CA GLY A 60 -1.43 14.51 19.19
C GLY A 60 -2.69 13.65 19.33
N ASP A 61 -2.58 12.34 19.17
CA ASP A 61 -3.70 11.37 19.28
C ASP A 61 -4.87 11.64 18.32
N ILE A 62 -4.61 12.39 17.25
CA ILE A 62 -5.61 12.69 16.23
C ILE A 62 -5.70 11.48 15.29
N PRO A 63 -6.88 10.82 15.17
CA PRO A 63 -7.03 9.71 14.24
C PRO A 63 -6.82 10.17 12.80
N LYS A 64 -6.04 9.39 12.04
CA LYS A 64 -5.74 9.66 10.63
C LYS A 64 -5.81 8.38 9.82
N TRP A 65 -6.30 8.49 8.59
CA TRP A 65 -6.17 7.42 7.61
C TRP A 65 -4.74 7.33 7.12
N VAL A 66 -4.18 6.13 7.19
CA VAL A 66 -2.93 5.76 6.55
C VAL A 66 -3.20 4.66 5.53
N PRO A 67 -2.52 4.68 4.38
CA PRO A 67 -2.66 3.60 3.40
C PRO A 67 -2.02 2.32 3.94
N ASP A 68 -2.44 1.19 3.39
CA ASP A 68 -1.73 -0.08 3.59
C ASP A 68 -0.27 0.03 3.10
N PRO A 69 0.67 -0.68 3.74
CA PRO A 69 2.11 -0.55 3.49
C PRO A 69 2.57 -1.26 2.19
N TYR A 70 1.99 -0.93 1.05
CA TYR A 70 2.26 -1.58 -0.25
C TYR A 70 3.73 -1.60 -0.67
N SER A 71 4.51 -0.61 -0.28
CA SER A 71 5.91 -0.46 -0.66
C SER A 71 6.89 -1.11 0.32
N THR A 72 6.44 -1.49 1.52
CA THR A 72 7.31 -1.98 2.59
C THR A 72 6.90 -3.35 3.15
N ASP A 73 5.66 -3.80 2.91
CA ASP A 73 5.18 -5.14 3.27
C ASP A 73 4.80 -5.92 2.01
N ILE A 74 5.49 -7.04 1.77
CA ILE A 74 5.24 -7.93 0.64
C ILE A 74 3.82 -8.52 0.65
N SER A 75 3.24 -8.74 1.83
CA SER A 75 1.89 -9.27 2.00
C SER A 75 0.85 -8.25 1.52
N ALA A 76 1.06 -6.97 1.85
CA ALA A 76 0.25 -5.87 1.36
C ALA A 76 0.47 -5.64 -0.15
N ALA A 77 1.71 -5.76 -0.64
CA ALA A 77 2.03 -5.61 -2.06
C ALA A 77 1.40 -6.68 -2.96
N TRP A 78 1.11 -7.87 -2.42
CA TRP A 78 0.69 -9.02 -3.23
C TRP A 78 -0.64 -8.81 -4.00
N PRO A 79 -1.71 -8.28 -3.38
CA PRO A 79 -2.90 -7.86 -4.12
C PRO A 79 -2.63 -6.92 -5.30
N VAL A 80 -1.64 -6.02 -5.18
CA VAL A 80 -1.25 -5.08 -6.27
C VAL A 80 -0.66 -5.86 -7.44
N VAL A 81 0.25 -6.80 -7.16
CA VAL A 81 0.85 -7.71 -8.15
C VAL A 81 -0.23 -8.48 -8.90
N GLN A 82 -1.20 -9.04 -8.18
CA GLN A 82 -2.32 -9.78 -8.77
C GLN A 82 -3.21 -8.88 -9.64
N LYS A 83 -3.59 -7.72 -9.13
CA LYS A 83 -4.45 -6.75 -9.84
C LYS A 83 -3.80 -6.26 -11.13
N MET A 84 -2.49 -6.05 -11.11
CA MET A 84 -1.72 -5.60 -12.28
C MET A 84 -1.31 -6.74 -13.23
N GLY A 85 -1.52 -8.00 -12.84
CA GLY A 85 -1.12 -9.18 -13.60
C GLY A 85 0.40 -9.29 -13.77
N LEU A 86 1.15 -9.00 -12.71
CA LEU A 86 2.62 -9.02 -12.74
C LEU A 86 3.16 -10.41 -12.39
N ALA A 87 4.19 -10.83 -13.10
CA ALA A 87 5.04 -11.93 -12.68
C ALA A 87 6.12 -11.37 -11.74
N VAL A 88 6.34 -12.03 -10.61
CA VAL A 88 7.32 -11.64 -9.58
C VAL A 88 8.31 -12.79 -9.40
N PHE A 89 9.60 -12.47 -9.38
CA PHE A 89 10.65 -13.46 -9.24
C PHE A 89 11.81 -12.90 -8.39
N PRO A 90 12.45 -13.76 -7.58
CA PRO A 90 13.59 -13.35 -6.78
C PRO A 90 14.82 -13.16 -7.68
N LEU A 91 15.66 -12.20 -7.32
CA LEU A 91 16.95 -11.95 -7.93
C LEU A 91 18.07 -12.59 -7.09
N SER A 92 19.19 -12.91 -7.72
CA SER A 92 20.32 -13.59 -7.07
C SER A 92 20.99 -12.77 -5.97
N ASN A 93 20.78 -11.46 -5.95
CA ASN A 93 21.29 -10.54 -4.94
C ASN A 93 20.37 -10.42 -3.71
N GLY A 94 19.26 -11.17 -3.67
CA GLY A 94 18.27 -11.12 -2.58
C GLY A 94 17.14 -10.11 -2.82
N ASP A 95 17.18 -9.35 -3.91
CA ASP A 95 16.11 -8.45 -4.30
C ASP A 95 14.98 -9.19 -5.04
N TRP A 96 13.94 -8.45 -5.42
CA TRP A 96 12.83 -8.93 -6.22
C TRP A 96 12.68 -8.10 -7.48
N ALA A 97 12.32 -8.75 -8.58
CA ALA A 97 11.90 -8.09 -9.80
C ALA A 97 10.46 -8.45 -10.13
N CYS A 98 9.75 -7.52 -10.75
CA CYS A 98 8.44 -7.76 -11.31
C CYS A 98 8.39 -7.31 -12.78
N CYS A 99 7.61 -8.01 -13.58
CA CYS A 99 7.34 -7.61 -14.95
C CYS A 99 5.90 -7.92 -15.35
N LYS A 100 5.35 -7.11 -16.26
CA LYS A 100 4.08 -7.44 -16.91
C LYS A 100 4.39 -8.38 -18.07
N ALA A 101 3.97 -9.64 -17.97
CA ALA A 101 4.21 -10.61 -19.02
C ALA A 101 3.40 -10.21 -20.28
N SER A 102 4.09 -9.72 -21.31
CA SER A 102 3.50 -9.59 -22.66
C SER A 102 3.59 -10.90 -23.45
N SER A 103 4.54 -11.79 -23.12
CA SER A 103 4.67 -13.15 -23.65
C SER A 103 5.62 -13.98 -22.75
N LEU A 104 5.09 -14.84 -21.88
CA LEU A 104 5.91 -15.86 -21.20
C LEU A 104 5.98 -17.10 -22.10
N TYR A 105 7.13 -17.33 -22.72
CA TYR A 105 7.39 -18.59 -23.41
C TYR A 105 7.92 -19.60 -22.40
N HIS A 106 7.19 -20.70 -22.21
CA HIS A 106 7.69 -21.87 -21.50
C HIS A 106 8.72 -22.54 -22.41
N LEU A 107 10.01 -22.37 -22.13
CA LEU A 107 11.05 -23.21 -22.74
C LEU A 107 11.12 -24.48 -21.90
N ALA A 108 10.57 -25.56 -22.45
CA ALA A 108 10.72 -26.92 -21.94
C ALA A 108 12.03 -27.53 -22.43
#